data_AF-A0A1I2SRX7-F1
#
_entry.id   AF-A0A1I2SRX7-F1
#
_cell.length_a   1.000
_cell.length_b   1.000
_cell.length_c   1.000
_cell.angle_alpha   90.00
_cell.angle_beta   90.00
_cell.angle_gamma   90.00
#
_symmetry.space_group_name_H-M   'P 1'
#
loop_
_entity.id
_entity.type
_entity.pdbx_description
1 polymer ?
#
loop_
_entity_poly.entity_id
_entity_poly.type
_entity_poly.pdbx_seq_one_letter_code
_entity_poly.pdbx_strand_id
1 'polypeptide(L)'
;MSSISQTGENCHHIESASAVVNFLKPLVTFFKSKSVTRTPRIYHGDYSYQSMPDMAFVNFMHMKNVTFVETGDCYVYIFDEPQYQGNYIIAGPKEVVPICKCGSIIISQKKLPVSIIQKDGKPPKKMWEVSGASYQYHCCMGYKFV
;
A
#
# COMPACT_ATOMS: atom_id res chain seq x y z
N MET A 1 14.89 -4.84 16.49
CA MET A 1 14.67 -6.15 15.81
C MET A 1 13.47 -5.96 14.91
N SER A 2 13.64 -6.02 13.58
CA SER A 2 12.54 -5.89 12.62
C SER A 2 12.03 -7.28 12.24
N SER A 3 10.75 -7.58 12.46
CA SER A 3 10.15 -8.85 12.04
C SER A 3 9.62 -8.72 10.61
N ILE A 4 9.98 -9.68 9.76
CA ILE A 4 9.35 -9.86 8.46
C ILE A 4 8.08 -10.66 8.72
N SER A 5 6.92 -10.01 8.67
CA SER A 5 5.65 -10.74 8.66
C SER A 5 5.37 -11.15 7.22
N GLN A 6 5.87 -12.34 6.84
CA GLN A 6 5.26 -13.06 5.73
C GLN A 6 3.85 -13.44 6.20
N THR A 7 2.86 -13.15 5.35
CA THR A 7 1.44 -13.40 5.55
C THR A 7 1.17 -14.66 6.38
N GLY A 8 0.83 -14.46 7.65
CA GLY A 8 0.49 -15.53 8.58
C GLY A 8 0.33 -14.98 9.99
N GLU A 9 -0.90 -15.10 10.50
CA GLU A 9 -1.26 -14.99 11.93
C GLU A 9 -1.23 -13.59 12.54
N ASN A 10 -2.37 -12.89 12.49
CA ASN A 10 -2.96 -12.13 13.61
C ASN A 10 -4.25 -11.36 13.21
N CYS A 11 -5.14 -11.99 12.44
CA CYS A 11 -6.55 -11.59 12.34
C CYS A 11 -7.41 -12.52 13.22
N HIS A 12 -7.03 -12.70 14.49
CA HIS A 12 -7.83 -13.46 15.45
C HIS A 12 -9.00 -12.60 15.96
N HIS A 13 -10.03 -12.41 15.11
CA HIS A 13 -11.45 -12.36 15.52
C HIS A 13 -12.45 -12.32 14.34
N ILE A 14 -12.20 -13.03 13.25
CA ILE A 14 -13.24 -13.28 12.24
C ILE A 14 -13.30 -14.80 11.99
N GLU A 15 -13.95 -15.50 12.92
CA GLU A 15 -14.35 -16.88 12.72
C GLU A 15 -15.56 -16.97 11.78
N SER A 16 -15.37 -17.73 10.70
CA SER A 16 -16.35 -18.17 9.70
C SER A 16 -16.95 -17.06 8.80
N ALA A 17 -16.98 -17.18 7.47
CA ALA A 17 -17.15 -18.37 6.69
C ALA A 17 -16.34 -18.33 5.38
N SER A 18 -15.93 -19.50 4.93
CA SER A 18 -15.36 -19.84 3.61
C SER A 18 -16.16 -19.33 2.39
N ALA A 19 -17.29 -18.65 2.59
CA ALA A 19 -18.09 -18.00 1.57
C ALA A 19 -17.47 -16.68 1.05
N VAL A 20 -16.76 -15.91 1.88
CA VAL A 20 -16.26 -14.57 1.48
C VAL A 20 -15.07 -14.68 0.52
N VAL A 21 -14.25 -15.72 0.65
CA VAL A 21 -13.08 -15.96 -0.22
C VAL A 21 -13.51 -16.38 -1.64
N ASN A 22 -14.69 -16.97 -1.80
CA ASN A 22 -15.20 -17.39 -3.11
C ASN A 22 -16.01 -16.29 -3.83
N PHE A 23 -16.53 -15.29 -3.10
CA PHE A 23 -17.28 -14.19 -3.70
C PHE A 23 -16.40 -13.14 -4.39
N LEU A 24 -15.10 -13.10 -4.09
CA LEU A 24 -14.16 -12.13 -4.69
C LEU A 24 -13.46 -12.65 -5.95
N LYS A 25 -13.54 -13.95 -6.26
CA LYS A 25 -12.95 -14.52 -7.48
C LYS A 25 -13.54 -14.03 -8.81
N PRO A 26 -14.84 -13.68 -8.96
CA PRO A 26 -15.38 -13.26 -10.25
C PRO A 26 -14.98 -11.83 -10.65
N LEU A 27 -14.58 -10.98 -9.69
CA LEU A 27 -14.18 -9.60 -9.97
C LEU A 27 -12.77 -9.48 -10.56
N VAL A 28 -11.94 -10.52 -10.42
CA VAL A 28 -10.55 -10.52 -10.91
C VAL A 28 -10.45 -10.84 -12.40
N THR A 29 -11.50 -11.39 -13.02
CA THR A 29 -11.39 -11.98 -14.38
C THR A 29 -11.89 -11.09 -15.54
N PHE A 30 -12.51 -9.93 -15.29
CA PHE A 30 -13.12 -9.13 -16.37
C PHE A 30 -12.27 -7.99 -16.95
N PHE A 31 -11.02 -7.81 -16.52
CA PHE A 31 -10.14 -6.77 -17.07
C PHE A 31 -8.83 -7.35 -17.62
N LYS A 32 -8.94 -8.21 -18.63
CA LYS A 32 -7.87 -8.45 -19.62
C LYS A 32 -7.97 -7.35 -20.70
N SER A 33 -7.63 -6.11 -20.35
CA SER A 33 -7.37 -5.06 -21.35
C SER A 33 -5.86 -4.93 -21.56
N LYS A 34 -5.50 -4.46 -22.76
CA LYS A 34 -4.15 -4.26 -23.31
C LYS A 34 -3.14 -3.77 -22.26
N SER A 35 -1.86 -4.10 -22.44
CA SER A 35 -0.70 -3.67 -21.65
C SER A 35 -0.64 -2.14 -21.47
N VAL A 36 -1.49 -1.60 -20.62
CA VAL A 36 -1.46 -0.26 -20.08
C VAL A 36 -0.79 -0.41 -18.73
N THR A 37 0.36 0.25 -18.54
CA THR A 37 1.06 0.29 -17.26
C THR A 37 0.06 0.62 -16.17
N ARG A 38 -0.14 -0.31 -15.22
CA ARG A 38 -1.10 -0.10 -14.12
C ARG A 38 -0.39 0.70 -13.03
N THR A 39 -0.89 1.89 -12.76
CA THR A 39 -0.40 2.70 -11.64
C THR A 39 -0.90 2.09 -10.32
N PRO A 40 -0.08 2.12 -9.26
CA PRO A 40 -0.51 1.70 -7.94
C PRO A 40 -1.66 2.59 -7.46
N ARG A 41 -2.57 2.03 -6.67
CA ARG A 41 -3.73 2.74 -6.12
C ARG A 41 -3.89 2.42 -4.64
N ILE A 42 -4.08 3.46 -3.84
CA ILE A 42 -4.28 3.34 -2.40
C ILE A 42 -5.75 3.64 -2.09
N TYR A 43 -6.37 2.76 -1.31
CA TYR A 43 -7.77 2.86 -0.93
C TYR A 43 -7.92 3.19 0.55
N HIS A 44 -8.90 4.04 0.86
CA HIS A 44 -9.24 4.55 2.18
C HIS A 44 -10.76 4.41 2.40
N GLY A 45 -11.24 3.18 2.59
CA GLY A 45 -12.68 2.89 2.57
C GLY A 45 -13.25 3.10 1.17
N ASP A 46 -14.24 3.99 1.04
CA ASP A 46 -14.94 4.30 -0.22
C ASP A 46 -14.19 5.30 -1.12
N TYR A 47 -12.95 5.63 -0.77
CA TYR A 47 -12.12 6.59 -1.49
C TYR A 47 -10.88 5.90 -2.01
N SER A 48 -10.45 6.30 -3.21
CA SER A 48 -9.18 5.82 -3.74
C SER A 48 -8.47 6.89 -4.54
N TYR A 49 -7.16 6.75 -4.64
CA TYR A 49 -6.35 7.61 -5.51
C TYR A 49 -5.21 6.80 -6.13
N GLN A 50 -4.89 7.17 -7.38
CA GLN A 50 -3.71 6.65 -8.05
C GLN A 50 -2.46 7.28 -7.44
N SER A 51 -1.47 6.46 -7.16
CA SER A 51 -0.15 6.90 -6.74
C SER A 51 0.85 6.75 -7.89
N MET A 52 1.95 7.50 -7.77
CA MET A 52 3.01 7.48 -8.76
C MET A 52 4.08 6.45 -8.37
N PRO A 53 4.72 5.81 -9.36
CA PRO A 53 5.93 5.04 -9.10
C PRO A 53 7.02 5.91 -8.47
N ASP A 54 7.88 5.27 -7.67
CA ASP A 54 9.00 5.90 -6.97
C ASP A 54 8.62 7.06 -6.02
N MET A 55 7.46 6.89 -5.36
CA MET A 55 6.92 7.78 -4.34
C MET A 55 6.96 7.11 -2.95
N ALA A 56 7.12 7.90 -1.90
CA ALA A 56 7.08 7.44 -0.52
C ALA A 56 6.17 8.34 0.34
N PHE A 57 5.32 7.71 1.13
CA PHE A 57 4.47 8.36 2.13
C PHE A 57 5.11 8.17 3.50
N VAL A 58 5.67 9.23 4.07
CA VAL A 58 6.38 9.17 5.35
C VAL A 58 5.43 9.01 6.54
N ASN A 59 4.19 9.48 6.39
CA ASN A 59 3.14 9.24 7.36
C ASN A 59 1.76 9.34 6.71
N PHE A 60 0.77 8.64 7.27
CA PHE A 60 -0.65 8.78 6.93
C PHE A 60 -1.43 9.57 7.99
N MET A 61 -0.74 10.45 8.73
CA MET A 61 -1.38 11.28 9.75
C MET A 61 -2.52 12.10 9.10
N HIS A 62 -3.71 12.04 9.71
CA HIS A 62 -4.93 12.72 9.24
C HIS A 62 -5.58 12.16 7.96
N MET A 63 -5.15 11.00 7.46
CA MET A 63 -5.92 10.25 6.47
C MET A 63 -6.87 9.25 7.15
N LYS A 64 -8.01 8.94 6.51
CA LYS A 64 -8.80 7.76 6.87
C LYS A 64 -7.91 6.51 6.77
N ASN A 65 -8.23 5.44 7.50
CA ASN A 65 -7.42 4.22 7.46
C ASN A 65 -7.29 3.67 6.03
N VAL A 66 -6.07 3.31 5.63
CA VAL A 66 -5.82 2.60 4.38
C VAL A 66 -6.44 1.21 4.50
N THR A 67 -7.31 0.83 3.57
CA THR A 67 -8.04 -0.44 3.59
C THR A 67 -7.41 -1.50 2.69
N PHE A 68 -6.94 -1.10 1.51
CA PHE A 68 -6.20 -1.97 0.60
C PHE A 68 -5.33 -1.16 -0.36
N VAL A 69 -4.32 -1.83 -0.91
CA VAL A 69 -3.47 -1.27 -1.96
C VAL A 69 -3.45 -2.20 -3.16
N GLU A 70 -3.73 -1.63 -4.33
CA GLU A 70 -3.43 -2.25 -5.62
C GLU A 70 -2.04 -1.81 -6.05
N THR A 71 -1.15 -2.76 -6.30
CA THR A 71 0.27 -2.48 -6.57
C THR A 71 0.57 -2.03 -8.00
N GLY A 72 -0.35 -2.30 -8.94
CA GLY A 72 -0.11 -2.03 -10.36
C GLY A 72 1.12 -2.79 -10.86
N ASP A 73 2.06 -2.11 -11.53
CA ASP A 73 3.34 -2.70 -11.95
C ASP A 73 4.50 -2.41 -10.97
N CYS A 74 4.21 -1.96 -9.74
CA CYS A 74 5.22 -1.57 -8.74
C CYS A 74 5.32 -2.57 -7.58
N TYR A 75 6.45 -2.52 -6.87
CA TYR A 75 6.56 -3.05 -5.52
C TYR A 75 6.03 -2.01 -4.53
N VAL A 76 5.25 -2.47 -3.56
CA VAL A 76 4.74 -1.62 -2.48
C VAL A 76 5.21 -2.17 -1.14
N TYR A 77 5.83 -1.32 -0.35
CA TYR A 77 6.28 -1.60 1.01
C TYR A 77 5.34 -0.85 1.95
N ILE A 78 4.69 -1.57 2.85
CA ILE A 78 3.74 -1.03 3.80
C ILE A 78 4.33 -1.23 5.18
N PHE A 79 4.43 -0.16 5.95
CA PHE A 79 4.99 -0.17 7.30
C PHE A 79 3.88 0.20 8.29
N ASP A 80 3.82 -0.51 9.41
CA ASP A 80 2.78 -0.29 10.42
C ASP A 80 2.93 1.06 11.13
N GLU A 81 4.16 1.61 11.19
CA GLU A 81 4.48 2.88 11.85
C GLU A 81 4.95 3.95 10.84
N PRO A 82 4.85 5.25 11.21
CA PRO A 82 5.42 6.32 10.41
C PRO A 82 6.94 6.18 10.21
N GLN A 83 7.50 6.95 9.26
CA GLN A 83 8.95 7.01 9.00
C GLN A 83 9.57 5.64 8.67
N TYR A 84 8.78 4.78 8.02
CA TYR A 84 9.20 3.47 7.54
C TYR A 84 9.62 2.53 8.67
N GLN A 85 9.02 2.68 9.85
CA GLN A 85 9.32 1.89 11.05
C GLN A 85 8.30 0.79 11.32
N GLY A 86 8.59 -0.03 12.33
CA GLY A 86 7.72 -1.11 12.77
C GLY A 86 7.80 -2.34 11.88
N ASN A 87 6.75 -3.17 11.97
CA ASN A 87 6.59 -4.32 11.08
C ASN A 87 6.24 -3.83 9.67
N TYR A 88 6.52 -4.67 8.68
CA TYR A 88 6.26 -4.33 7.30
C TYR A 88 5.80 -5.52 6.47
N ILE A 89 5.11 -5.19 5.38
CA ILE A 89 4.66 -6.08 4.32
C ILE A 89 5.26 -5.59 3.01
N ILE A 90 5.68 -6.51 2.15
CA ILE A 90 6.11 -6.21 0.78
C ILE A 90 5.11 -6.88 -0.17
N ALA A 91 4.43 -6.06 -0.96
CA ALA A 91 3.55 -6.49 -2.03
C ALA A 91 4.29 -6.38 -3.38
N GLY A 92 4.25 -7.46 -4.15
CA GLY A 92 4.81 -7.50 -5.50
C GLY A 92 3.91 -6.86 -6.55
N PRO A 93 4.40 -6.64 -7.78
CA PRO A 93 3.58 -6.16 -8.88
C PRO A 93 2.36 -7.05 -9.13
N LYS A 94 1.24 -6.41 -9.47
CA LYS A 94 -0.07 -6.99 -9.82
C LYS A 94 -0.79 -7.69 -8.67
N GLU A 95 -0.39 -7.39 -7.44
CA GLU A 95 -1.07 -7.81 -6.22
C GLU A 95 -2.07 -6.77 -5.73
N VAL A 96 -3.07 -7.24 -5.00
CA VAL A 96 -3.99 -6.43 -4.20
C VAL A 96 -3.88 -6.91 -2.77
N VAL A 97 -3.49 -6.02 -1.87
CA VAL A 97 -3.20 -6.38 -0.48
C VAL A 97 -4.15 -5.63 0.45
N PRO A 98 -4.95 -6.35 1.26
CA PRO A 98 -5.72 -5.72 2.34
C PRO A 98 -4.78 -5.25 3.44
N ILE A 99 -5.04 -4.08 4.01
CA ILE A 99 -4.17 -3.43 4.98
C ILE A 99 -4.97 -3.15 6.25
N CYS A 100 -4.44 -3.64 7.38
CA CYS A 100 -5.04 -3.41 8.70
C CYS A 100 -4.40 -2.23 9.44
N LYS A 101 -3.08 -2.08 9.31
CA LYS A 101 -2.29 -0.99 9.88
C LYS A 101 -1.36 -0.43 8.81
N CYS A 102 -1.26 0.90 8.77
CA CYS A 102 -0.45 1.61 7.80
C CYS A 102 -0.01 2.95 8.39
N GLY A 103 1.24 3.00 8.84
CA GLY A 103 1.87 4.23 9.27
C GLY A 103 2.61 4.93 8.13
N SER A 104 3.26 4.18 7.23
CA SER A 104 3.98 4.73 6.06
C SER A 104 4.06 3.73 4.91
N ILE A 105 4.25 4.22 3.68
CA ILE A 105 4.29 3.41 2.45
C ILE A 105 5.46 3.84 1.57
N ILE A 106 6.09 2.89 0.89
CA ILE A 106 7.02 3.15 -0.23
C ILE A 106 6.50 2.43 -1.46
N ILE A 107 6.47 3.10 -2.59
CA ILE A 107 6.10 2.52 -3.88
C ILE A 107 7.29 2.67 -4.81
N SER A 108 7.82 1.57 -5.33
CA SER A 108 8.96 1.61 -6.24
C SER A 108 8.81 0.65 -7.41
N GLN A 109 9.37 1.04 -8.55
CA GLN A 109 9.50 0.14 -9.70
C GLN A 109 10.52 -0.98 -9.48
N LYS A 110 11.37 -0.85 -8.44
CA LYS A 110 12.45 -1.79 -8.16
C LYS A 110 12.31 -2.38 -6.75
N LYS A 111 12.93 -3.53 -6.54
CA LYS A 111 13.08 -4.08 -5.19
C LYS A 111 14.03 -3.20 -4.38
N LEU A 112 13.68 -2.93 -3.13
CA LEU A 112 14.39 -2.04 -2.23
C LEU A 112 14.90 -2.80 -0.98
N PRO A 113 16.06 -2.41 -0.44
CA PRO A 113 16.60 -3.00 0.79
C PRO A 113 15.93 -2.37 2.02
N VAL A 114 14.91 -3.05 2.57
CA VAL A 114 14.15 -2.56 3.74
C VAL A 114 15.04 -2.29 4.95
N SER A 115 16.07 -3.10 5.18
CA SER A 115 17.00 -2.92 6.30
C SER A 115 17.68 -1.54 6.32
N ILE A 116 18.02 -1.00 5.15
CA ILE A 116 18.65 0.33 5.04
C ILE A 116 17.59 1.42 5.27
N ILE A 117 16.40 1.24 4.69
CA ILE A 117 15.27 2.17 4.83
C ILE A 117 14.91 2.36 6.31
N GLN A 118 14.73 1.26 7.05
CA GLN A 118 14.36 1.34 8.46
C GLN A 118 15.49 1.92 9.32
N LYS A 119 16.75 1.56 9.01
CA LYS A 119 17.92 2.09 9.74
C LYS A 119 18.00 3.62 9.64
N ASP A 120 17.76 4.16 8.45
CA ASP A 120 17.91 5.60 8.19
C ASP A 120 16.60 6.37 8.42
N GLY A 121 15.47 5.66 8.59
CA GLY A 121 14.12 6.24 8.68
C GLY A 121 13.73 7.02 7.43
N LYS A 122 14.27 6.65 6.27
CA LYS A 122 14.17 7.41 5.01
C LYS A 122 14.05 6.50 3.80
N PRO A 123 13.34 6.92 2.74
CA PRO A 123 13.32 6.18 1.51
C PRO A 123 14.66 6.34 0.76
N PRO A 124 14.96 5.48 -0.23
CA PRO A 124 16.10 5.65 -1.11
C PRO A 124 16.22 7.06 -1.70
N LYS A 125 17.47 7.53 -1.85
CA LYS A 125 17.77 8.80 -2.52
C LYS A 125 17.17 8.78 -3.92
N LYS A 126 16.41 9.83 -4.27
CA LYS A 126 15.63 10.05 -5.52
C LYS A 126 14.14 9.69 -5.48
N MET A 127 13.63 9.14 -4.40
CA MET A 127 12.18 8.99 -4.26
C MET A 127 11.53 10.31 -3.88
N TRP A 128 10.32 10.55 -4.39
CA TRP A 128 9.51 11.69 -3.98
C TRP A 128 8.82 11.36 -2.64
N GLU A 129 9.31 11.95 -1.56
CA GLU A 129 8.75 11.77 -0.22
C GLU A 129 7.68 12.82 0.09
N VAL A 130 6.52 12.37 0.56
CA VAL A 130 5.38 13.22 0.94
C VAL A 130 4.82 12.78 2.30
N SER A 131 4.27 13.73 3.04
CA SER A 131 3.43 13.43 4.20
C SER A 131 1.98 13.24 3.76
N GLY A 132 1.17 12.61 4.61
CA GLY A 132 -0.26 12.48 4.36
C GLY A 132 -0.92 13.84 4.16
N ALA A 133 -0.58 14.81 5.02
CA ALA A 133 -1.11 16.17 4.91
C ALA A 133 -0.71 16.87 3.61
N SER A 134 0.57 16.80 3.20
CA SER A 134 1.00 17.42 1.95
C SER A 134 0.38 16.73 0.73
N TYR A 135 0.23 15.42 0.78
CA TYR A 135 -0.44 14.68 -0.29
C TYR A 135 -1.93 15.01 -0.38
N GLN A 136 -2.67 15.06 0.74
CA GLN A 136 -4.07 15.50 0.72
C GLN A 136 -4.20 16.91 0.15
N TYR A 137 -3.31 17.83 0.54
CA TYR A 137 -3.32 19.20 0.02
C TYR A 137 -3.10 19.25 -1.50
N HIS A 138 -2.13 18.49 -2.02
CA HIS A 138 -1.80 18.48 -3.46
C HIS A 138 -2.72 17.58 -4.31
N CYS A 139 -3.34 16.57 -3.70
CA CYS A 139 -4.10 15.53 -4.38
C CYS A 139 -5.56 15.45 -3.92
N CYS A 140 -6.10 16.48 -3.25
CA CYS A 140 -7.52 16.53 -2.83
C CYS A 140 -8.47 16.35 -4.02
N MET A 141 -8.08 16.84 -5.20
CA MET A 141 -8.82 16.65 -6.47
C MET A 141 -8.76 15.20 -6.98
N GLY A 142 -7.80 14.40 -6.49
CA GLY A 142 -7.59 12.99 -6.81
C GLY A 142 -8.27 12.02 -5.84
N TYR A 143 -8.82 12.50 -4.71
CA TYR A 143 -9.77 11.73 -3.90
C TYR A 143 -11.07 11.59 -4.70
N LYS A 144 -11.06 10.67 -5.66
CA LYS A 144 -12.28 10.28 -6.36
C LYS A 144 -13.08 9.40 -5.41
N PHE A 145 -14.33 9.77 -5.21
CA PHE A 145 -15.33 8.84 -4.73
C PHE A 145 -15.35 7.65 -5.70
N VAL A 146 -15.25 6.43 -5.15
CA VAL A 146 -15.38 5.20 -5.93
C VAL A 146 -16.83 5.05 -6.39
#